data_AF-A0A5C9CIP2-F1
#
_entry.id   AF-A0A5C9CIP2-F1
#
_cell.length_a   1.000
_cell.length_b   1.000
_cell.length_c   1.000
_cell.angle_alpha   90.00
_cell.angle_beta   90.00
_cell.angle_gamma   90.00
#
_symmetry.space_group_name_H-M   'P 1'
#
loop_
_entity.id
_entity.type
_entity.pdbx_description
1 polymer ?
#
loop_
_entity_poly.entity_id
_entity_poly.type
_entity_poly.pdbx_seq_one_letter_code
_entity_poly.pdbx_strand_id
1 'polypeptide(L)'
;DAELLWSKIENPHPGYPLGMDGMTFGYLLLTGTKGLDALDQHKLRQEATDEYQLGAIMLALNVMWTDGGDRISRERLRQSMRLFLDRPEVADKAITNLSRWEDWSIQDRLMALYDAKDFDNRYVRKAIAGYFVTAAKAKSADTKLQARKNLDKLRERDPAMVKDVERHIRAE
;
A
#
# COMPACT_ATOMS: atom_id res chain seq x y z
N ASP A 1 6.00 -13.05 24.78
CA ASP A 1 6.36 -13.12 23.34
C ASP A 1 5.98 -11.87 22.55
N ALA A 2 4.70 -11.48 22.50
CA ALA A 2 4.28 -10.29 21.74
C ALA A 2 4.94 -8.98 22.21
N GLU A 3 5.08 -8.76 23.52
CA GLU A 3 5.76 -7.58 24.09
C GLU A 3 7.25 -7.54 23.72
N LEU A 4 7.92 -8.70 23.69
CA LEU A 4 9.30 -8.81 23.27
C LEU A 4 9.47 -8.44 21.78
N LEU A 5 8.56 -8.94 20.92
CA LEU A 5 8.56 -8.57 19.51
C LEU A 5 8.28 -7.08 19.33
N TRP A 6 7.30 -6.53 20.06
CA TRP A 6 7.01 -5.11 20.04
C TRP A 6 8.23 -4.26 20.40
N SER A 7 8.92 -4.58 21.49
CA SER A 7 10.12 -3.84 21.91
C SER A 7 11.19 -3.77 20.81
N LYS A 8 11.38 -4.85 20.04
CA LYS A 8 12.32 -4.91 18.92
C LYS A 8 11.84 -4.13 17.69
N ILE A 9 10.54 -4.10 17.44
CA ILE A 9 9.93 -3.34 16.34
C ILE A 9 9.96 -1.85 16.67
N GLU A 10 9.64 -1.48 17.91
CA GLU A 10 9.60 -0.10 18.37
C GLU A 10 11.00 0.51 18.37
N ASN A 11 12.00 -0.22 18.87
CA ASN A 11 13.38 0.22 19.01
C ASN A 11 14.33 -0.70 18.20
N PRO A 12 14.34 -0.59 16.86
CA PRO A 12 15.20 -1.43 16.04
C PRO A 12 16.68 -1.12 16.31
N HIS A 13 17.50 -2.16 16.42
CA HIS A 13 18.93 -1.98 16.65
C HIS A 13 19.59 -1.41 15.38
N PRO A 14 20.35 -0.28 15.46
CA PRO A 14 20.88 0.41 14.28
C PRO A 14 21.80 -0.44 13.38
N GLY A 15 22.35 -1.54 13.90
CA GLY A 15 23.24 -2.45 13.18
C GLY A 15 22.61 -3.74 12.65
N TYR A 16 21.34 -4.02 12.96
CA TYR A 16 20.67 -5.27 12.56
C TYR A 16 19.18 -5.03 12.23
N PRO A 17 18.89 -4.36 11.11
CA PRO A 17 17.51 -4.21 10.63
C PRO A 17 16.91 -5.56 10.15
N LEU A 18 17.77 -6.55 9.82
CA LEU A 18 17.37 -7.84 9.27
C LEU A 18 16.39 -8.61 10.17
N GLY A 19 15.27 -9.04 9.57
CA GLY A 19 14.24 -9.86 10.23
C GLY A 19 13.10 -9.06 10.88
N MET A 20 13.07 -7.73 10.72
CA MET A 20 11.97 -6.89 11.23
C MET A 20 10.61 -7.28 10.63
N ASP A 21 10.58 -7.69 9.38
CA ASP A 21 9.41 -8.22 8.67
C ASP A 21 8.87 -9.48 9.37
N GLY A 22 9.73 -10.45 9.65
CA GLY A 22 9.36 -11.68 10.37
C GLY A 22 8.90 -11.41 11.80
N MET A 23 9.56 -10.48 12.50
CA MET A 23 9.15 -10.05 13.84
C MET A 23 7.80 -9.34 13.82
N THR A 24 7.56 -8.48 12.83
CA THR A 24 6.29 -7.76 12.66
C THR A 24 5.16 -8.72 12.31
N PHE A 25 5.40 -9.68 11.42
CA PHE A 25 4.44 -10.74 11.10
C PHE A 25 4.10 -11.58 12.34
N GLY A 26 5.12 -12.07 13.07
CA GLY A 26 4.91 -12.83 14.31
C GLY A 26 4.15 -12.03 15.36
N TYR A 27 4.44 -10.74 15.50
CA TYR A 27 3.70 -9.84 16.38
C TYR A 27 2.23 -9.75 15.99
N LEU A 28 1.92 -9.57 14.70
CA LEU A 28 0.55 -9.52 14.19
C LEU A 28 -0.19 -10.87 14.33
N LEU A 29 0.50 -12.00 14.18
CA LEU A 29 -0.10 -13.32 14.44
C LEU A 29 -0.55 -13.48 15.89
N LEU A 30 0.24 -12.98 16.84
CA LEU A 30 -0.04 -13.09 18.27
C LEU A 30 -1.11 -12.11 18.75
N THR A 31 -1.21 -10.93 18.14
CA THR A 31 -2.00 -9.81 18.66
C THR A 31 -3.19 -9.43 17.80
N GLY A 32 -3.24 -9.86 16.54
CA GLY A 32 -4.29 -9.54 15.59
C GLY A 32 -4.51 -8.04 15.41
N THR A 33 -5.78 -7.63 15.37
CA THR A 33 -6.17 -6.23 15.12
C THR A 33 -5.56 -5.26 16.13
N LYS A 34 -5.41 -5.64 17.41
CA LYS A 34 -4.83 -4.76 18.44
C LYS A 34 -3.37 -4.41 18.15
N GLY A 35 -2.58 -5.36 17.67
CA GLY A 35 -1.19 -5.06 17.30
C GLY A 35 -1.09 -4.24 16.03
N LEU A 36 -2.01 -4.44 15.08
CA LEU A 36 -2.07 -3.60 13.90
C LEU A 36 -2.44 -2.15 14.26
N ASP A 37 -3.35 -1.94 15.21
CA ASP A 37 -3.65 -0.60 15.73
C ASP A 37 -2.42 0.06 16.35
N ALA A 38 -1.60 -0.70 17.09
CA ALA A 38 -0.35 -0.20 17.64
C ALA A 38 0.67 0.18 16.54
N LEU A 39 0.82 -0.66 15.50
CA LEU A 39 1.69 -0.34 14.36
C LEU A 39 1.24 0.92 13.63
N ASP A 40 -0.07 1.08 13.41
CA ASP A 40 -0.61 2.28 12.78
C ASP A 40 -0.25 3.53 13.57
N GLN A 41 -0.43 3.49 14.90
CA GLN A 41 -0.21 4.63 15.79
C GLN A 41 1.27 4.96 15.96
N HIS A 42 2.12 3.98 16.23
CA HIS A 42 3.51 4.21 16.63
C HIS A 42 4.52 4.12 15.47
N LYS A 43 4.11 3.61 14.31
CA LYS A 43 4.98 3.49 13.14
C LYS A 43 4.39 4.17 11.92
N LEU A 44 3.27 3.68 11.38
CA LEU A 44 2.79 4.14 10.07
C LEU A 44 2.38 5.62 10.04
N ARG A 45 1.88 6.15 11.15
CA ARG A 45 1.55 7.58 11.29
C ARG A 45 2.72 8.47 11.72
N GLN A 46 3.85 7.88 12.11
CA GLN A 46 4.99 8.63 12.63
C GLN A 46 5.97 8.96 11.52
N GLU A 47 6.06 10.24 11.13
CA GLU A 47 6.96 10.71 10.05
C GLU A 47 8.40 10.22 10.22
N ALA A 48 8.87 10.08 11.47
CA ALA A 48 10.20 9.59 11.80
C ALA A 48 10.47 8.10 11.47
N THR A 49 9.44 7.33 11.12
CA THR A 49 9.61 5.93 10.68
C THR A 49 10.25 5.90 9.30
N ASP A 50 11.43 5.30 9.21
CA ASP A 50 12.21 5.24 7.97
C ASP A 50 11.63 4.25 6.94
N GLU A 51 12.10 4.37 5.69
CA GLU A 51 11.67 3.55 4.55
C GLU A 51 11.87 2.04 4.78
N TYR A 52 12.93 1.64 5.48
CA TYR A 52 13.19 0.23 5.76
C TYR A 52 12.13 -0.36 6.68
N GLN A 53 11.82 0.33 7.78
CA GLN A 53 10.78 -0.07 8.71
C GLN A 53 9.42 -0.11 8.01
N LEU A 54 9.11 0.89 7.19
CA LEU A 54 7.89 0.91 6.38
C LEU A 54 7.82 -0.30 5.45
N GLY A 55 8.93 -0.62 4.76
CA GLY A 55 9.02 -1.80 3.89
C GLY A 55 8.79 -3.12 4.65
N ALA A 56 9.39 -3.27 5.83
CA ALA A 56 9.22 -4.45 6.67
C ALA A 56 7.76 -4.62 7.15
N ILE A 57 7.12 -3.53 7.59
CA ILE A 57 5.71 -3.56 7.99
C ILE A 57 4.83 -3.89 6.78
N MET A 58 5.08 -3.27 5.62
CA MET A 58 4.33 -3.55 4.40
C MET A 58 4.42 -5.03 4.00
N LEU A 59 5.63 -5.63 4.08
CA LEU A 59 5.82 -7.06 3.84
C LEU A 59 5.02 -7.91 4.82
N ALA A 60 5.06 -7.58 6.11
CA ALA A 60 4.26 -8.28 7.12
C ALA A 60 2.74 -8.18 6.84
N LEU A 61 2.24 -7.03 6.38
CA LEU A 61 0.83 -6.88 5.98
C LEU A 61 0.48 -7.76 4.76
N ASN A 62 1.40 -7.86 3.79
CA ASN A 62 1.23 -8.75 2.65
C ASN A 62 1.15 -10.22 3.06
N VAL A 63 2.01 -10.67 3.97
CA VAL A 63 1.95 -12.03 4.51
C VAL A 63 0.68 -12.24 5.35
N MET A 64 0.26 -11.24 6.14
CA MET A 64 -1.03 -11.32 6.86
C MET A 64 -2.22 -11.42 5.91
N TRP A 65 -2.17 -10.78 4.74
CA TRP A 65 -3.21 -10.87 3.72
C TRP A 65 -3.32 -12.26 3.09
N THR A 66 -2.20 -12.94 2.87
CA THR A 66 -2.15 -14.28 2.24
C THR A 66 -2.30 -15.41 3.25
N ASP A 67 -1.58 -15.32 4.37
CA ASP A 67 -1.32 -16.44 5.29
C ASP A 67 -1.74 -16.13 6.75
N GLY A 68 -2.28 -14.94 7.01
CA GLY A 68 -2.70 -14.51 8.36
C GLY A 68 -4.03 -15.12 8.85
N GLY A 69 -4.75 -15.85 7.99
CA GLY A 69 -6.07 -16.39 8.27
C GLY A 69 -7.08 -15.29 8.64
N ASP A 70 -7.97 -15.56 9.60
CA ASP A 70 -9.03 -14.63 10.01
C ASP A 70 -8.63 -13.73 11.21
N ARG A 71 -7.33 -13.67 11.55
CA ARG A 71 -6.84 -12.90 12.72
C ARG A 71 -7.05 -11.39 12.57
N ILE A 72 -7.02 -10.91 11.33
CA ILE A 72 -7.24 -9.51 10.95
C ILE A 72 -8.10 -9.52 9.69
N SER A 73 -9.20 -8.78 9.70
CA SER A 73 -10.06 -8.70 8.53
C SER A 73 -9.35 -8.04 7.34
N ARG A 74 -9.71 -8.44 6.12
CA ARG A 74 -9.18 -7.84 4.89
C ARG A 74 -9.38 -6.33 4.85
N GLU A 75 -10.53 -5.83 5.31
CA GLU A 75 -10.78 -4.40 5.34
C GLU A 75 -9.86 -3.68 6.34
N ARG A 76 -9.60 -4.28 7.50
CA ARG A 76 -8.65 -3.69 8.48
C ARG A 76 -7.23 -3.65 7.92
N LEU A 77 -6.78 -4.67 7.18
CA LEU A 77 -5.48 -4.65 6.49
C LEU A 77 -5.40 -3.56 5.42
N ARG A 78 -6.46 -3.40 4.61
CA ARG A 78 -6.55 -2.31 3.63
C ARG A 78 -6.43 -0.94 4.30
N GLN A 79 -7.10 -0.71 5.43
CA GLN A 79 -7.01 0.54 6.17
C GLN A 79 -5.57 0.89 6.56
N SER A 80 -4.78 -0.07 7.04
CA SER A 80 -3.34 0.17 7.32
C SER A 80 -2.53 0.39 6.04
N MET A 81 -2.78 -0.40 4.98
CA MET A 81 -2.08 -0.22 3.70
C MET A 81 -2.34 1.18 3.10
N ARG A 82 -3.53 1.75 3.31
CA ARG A 82 -3.85 3.13 2.91
C ARG A 82 -3.03 4.20 3.64
N LEU A 83 -2.45 3.91 4.82
CA LEU A 83 -1.60 4.88 5.54
C LEU A 83 -0.26 5.11 4.84
N PHE A 84 0.25 4.12 4.09
CA PHE A 84 1.47 4.26 3.30
C PHE A 84 1.31 5.23 2.12
N LEU A 85 0.07 5.60 1.76
CA LEU A 85 -0.18 6.61 0.73
C LEU A 85 0.20 8.03 1.18
N ASP A 86 0.45 8.23 2.49
CA ASP A 86 0.99 9.48 3.03
C ASP A 86 2.54 9.50 3.01
N ARG A 87 3.18 8.46 2.46
CA ARG A 87 4.64 8.25 2.44
C ARG A 87 5.16 8.20 1.01
N PRO A 88 5.62 9.31 0.43
CA PRO A 88 6.08 9.37 -0.96
C PRO A 88 7.09 8.29 -1.35
N GLU A 89 7.98 7.93 -0.42
CA GLU A 89 9.05 6.94 -0.57
C GLU A 89 8.55 5.50 -0.81
N VAL A 90 7.33 5.17 -0.38
CA VAL A 90 6.76 3.80 -0.49
C VAL A 90 5.35 3.75 -1.10
N ALA A 91 4.82 4.89 -1.54
CA ALA A 91 3.45 4.99 -2.04
C ALA A 91 3.21 4.14 -3.30
N ASP A 92 4.20 4.00 -4.20
CA ASP A 92 4.09 3.16 -5.41
C ASP A 92 3.78 1.69 -5.05
N LYS A 93 4.45 1.17 -4.01
CA LYS A 93 4.26 -0.20 -3.52
C LYS A 93 2.91 -0.36 -2.85
N ALA A 94 2.50 0.62 -2.05
CA ALA A 94 1.19 0.64 -1.41
C ALA A 94 0.05 0.63 -2.44
N ILE A 95 0.12 1.48 -3.47
CA ILE A 95 -0.86 1.53 -4.56
C ILE A 95 -0.93 0.18 -5.29
N THR A 96 0.22 -0.43 -5.55
CA THR A 96 0.30 -1.73 -6.22
C THR A 96 -0.36 -2.83 -5.37
N ASN A 97 -0.10 -2.87 -4.06
CA ASN A 97 -0.76 -3.82 -3.16
C ASN A 97 -2.26 -3.57 -3.07
N LEU A 98 -2.70 -2.31 -2.92
CA LEU A 98 -4.12 -1.94 -2.88
C LEU A 98 -4.86 -2.31 -4.19
N SER A 99 -4.20 -2.19 -5.34
CA SER A 99 -4.73 -2.66 -6.62
C SER A 99 -4.95 -4.18 -6.63
N ARG A 100 -3.95 -4.97 -6.20
CA ARG A 100 -4.05 -6.45 -6.11
C ARG A 100 -5.10 -6.88 -5.09
N TRP A 101 -5.24 -6.12 -4.01
CA TRP A 101 -6.22 -6.35 -2.98
C TRP A 101 -7.61 -5.87 -3.37
N GLU A 102 -7.80 -5.37 -4.58
CA GLU A 102 -9.07 -4.83 -5.09
C GLU A 102 -9.67 -3.74 -4.18
N ASP A 103 -8.81 -2.92 -3.56
CA ASP A 103 -9.26 -1.78 -2.78
C ASP A 103 -9.58 -0.60 -3.70
N TRP A 104 -10.79 -0.61 -4.23
CA TRP A 104 -11.29 0.39 -5.18
C TRP A 104 -11.72 1.72 -4.56
N SER A 105 -11.67 1.83 -3.23
CA SER A 105 -12.17 2.99 -2.49
C SER A 105 -11.27 4.23 -2.60
N ILE A 106 -10.02 4.07 -3.06
CA ILE A 106 -9.00 5.11 -3.04
C ILE A 106 -8.90 5.93 -4.34
N GLN A 107 -9.79 5.72 -5.32
CA GLN A 107 -9.71 6.34 -6.65
C GLN A 107 -9.54 7.87 -6.62
N ASP A 108 -10.35 8.56 -5.81
CA ASP A 108 -10.27 10.03 -5.72
C ASP A 108 -8.98 10.48 -5.04
N ARG A 109 -8.52 9.76 -4.01
CA ARG A 109 -7.24 10.02 -3.35
C ARG A 109 -6.07 9.85 -4.32
N LEU A 110 -6.10 8.84 -5.18
CA LEU A 110 -5.03 8.63 -6.16
C LEU A 110 -4.97 9.74 -7.21
N MET A 111 -6.11 10.29 -7.64
CA MET A 111 -6.11 11.47 -8.52
C MET A 111 -5.49 12.68 -7.82
N ALA A 112 -5.79 12.89 -6.53
CA ALA A 112 -5.17 13.97 -5.77
C ALA A 112 -3.64 13.77 -5.63
N LEU A 113 -3.18 12.55 -5.36
CA LEU A 113 -1.75 12.23 -5.28
C LEU A 113 -1.02 12.40 -6.61
N TYR A 114 -1.68 12.11 -7.74
CA TYR A 114 -1.10 12.31 -9.07
C TYR A 114 -0.71 13.78 -9.33
N ASP A 115 -1.37 14.72 -8.64
CA ASP A 115 -1.18 16.17 -8.78
C ASP A 115 -0.29 16.77 -7.70
N ALA A 116 0.02 15.99 -6.66
CA ALA A 116 0.79 16.45 -5.52
C ALA A 116 2.29 16.46 -5.85
N LYS A 117 2.96 17.59 -5.57
CA LYS A 117 4.39 17.77 -5.86
C LYS A 117 5.27 16.73 -5.16
N ASP A 118 4.95 16.38 -3.93
CA ASP A 118 5.72 15.41 -3.14
C ASP A 118 5.64 13.99 -3.72
N PHE A 119 4.63 13.72 -4.54
CA PHE A 119 4.39 12.44 -5.21
C PHE A 119 4.70 12.50 -6.71
N ASP A 120 5.33 13.59 -7.19
CA ASP A 120 5.70 13.80 -8.58
C ASP A 120 6.95 12.98 -8.97
N ASN A 121 6.82 11.66 -8.91
CA ASN A 121 7.82 10.74 -9.39
C ASN A 121 7.22 9.69 -10.34
N ARG A 122 8.07 9.16 -11.23
CA ARG A 122 7.64 8.24 -12.29
C ARG A 122 7.02 6.95 -11.74
N TYR A 123 7.50 6.46 -10.60
CA TYR A 123 7.06 5.18 -10.02
C TYR A 123 5.64 5.30 -9.46
N VAL A 124 5.35 6.37 -8.69
CA VAL A 124 4.01 6.64 -8.16
C VAL A 124 3.02 6.90 -9.29
N ARG A 125 3.37 7.75 -10.27
CA ARG A 125 2.53 7.98 -11.46
C ARG A 125 2.19 6.70 -12.21
N LYS A 126 3.19 5.82 -12.40
CA LYS A 126 3.01 4.50 -13.03
C LYS A 126 2.09 3.61 -12.22
N ALA A 127 2.25 3.57 -10.89
CA ALA A 127 1.41 2.78 -10.00
C ALA A 127 -0.06 3.27 -10.02
N ILE A 128 -0.28 4.59 -10.01
CA ILE A 128 -1.63 5.19 -10.11
C ILE A 128 -2.29 4.83 -11.44
N ALA A 129 -1.60 5.01 -12.56
CA ALA A 129 -2.13 4.63 -13.88
C ALA A 129 -2.42 3.12 -13.94
N GLY A 130 -1.53 2.28 -13.41
CA GLY A 130 -1.72 0.82 -13.33
C GLY A 130 -2.94 0.43 -12.50
N TYR A 131 -3.14 1.09 -11.37
CA TYR A 131 -4.33 0.93 -10.55
C TYR A 131 -5.60 1.22 -11.34
N PHE A 132 -5.68 2.33 -12.08
CA PHE A 132 -6.87 2.66 -12.88
C PHE A 132 -7.10 1.71 -14.05
N VAL A 133 -6.03 1.23 -14.70
CA VAL A 133 -6.14 0.19 -15.75
C VAL A 133 -6.74 -1.10 -15.20
N THR A 134 -6.33 -1.52 -14.00
CA THR A 134 -6.89 -2.70 -13.33
C THR A 134 -8.32 -2.45 -12.84
N ALA A 135 -8.58 -1.33 -12.18
CA ALA A 135 -9.91 -0.96 -11.69
C ALA A 135 -10.95 -0.80 -12.82
N ALA A 136 -10.53 -0.38 -14.02
CA ALA A 136 -11.37 -0.33 -15.22
C ALA A 136 -11.84 -1.72 -15.72
N LYS A 137 -11.30 -2.79 -15.14
CA LYS A 137 -11.70 -4.19 -15.37
C LYS A 137 -12.43 -4.79 -14.15
N ALA A 138 -12.65 -4.03 -13.08
CA ALA A 138 -13.30 -4.50 -11.86
C ALA A 138 -14.71 -5.06 -12.12
N LYS A 139 -15.19 -5.91 -11.20
CA LYS A 139 -16.53 -6.51 -11.28
C LYS A 139 -17.64 -5.47 -11.04
N SER A 140 -17.43 -4.54 -10.11
CA SER A 140 -18.37 -3.46 -9.82
C SER A 140 -18.49 -2.48 -11.00
N ALA A 141 -19.72 -2.22 -11.44
CA ALA A 141 -20.00 -1.28 -12.53
C ALA A 141 -19.61 0.16 -12.16
N ASP A 142 -19.89 0.58 -10.93
CA ASP A 142 -19.58 1.93 -10.45
C ASP A 142 -18.07 2.15 -10.36
N THR A 143 -17.34 1.18 -9.79
CA THR A 143 -15.88 1.20 -9.75
C THR A 143 -15.30 1.32 -11.15
N LYS A 144 -15.78 0.49 -12.08
CA LYS A 144 -15.32 0.46 -13.47
C LYS A 144 -15.57 1.79 -14.16
N LEU A 145 -16.74 2.39 -13.95
CA LEU A 145 -17.10 3.67 -14.54
C LEU A 145 -16.20 4.79 -14.02
N GLN A 146 -16.00 4.88 -12.70
CA GLN A 146 -15.12 5.89 -12.09
C GLN A 146 -13.67 5.71 -12.57
N ALA A 147 -13.17 4.48 -12.63
CA ALA A 147 -11.80 4.20 -13.03
C ALA A 147 -11.56 4.59 -14.49
N ARG A 148 -12.52 4.32 -15.38
CA ARG A 148 -12.45 4.75 -16.78
C ARG A 148 -12.44 6.27 -16.91
N LYS A 149 -13.31 6.98 -16.18
CA LYS A 149 -13.31 8.45 -16.17
C LYS A 149 -11.97 9.03 -15.70
N ASN A 150 -11.38 8.46 -14.66
CA ASN A 150 -10.07 8.90 -14.17
C ASN A 150 -8.95 8.54 -15.16
N LEU A 151 -8.99 7.37 -15.77
CA LEU A 151 -8.04 6.96 -16.80
C LEU A 151 -8.11 7.86 -18.03
N ASP A 152 -9.30 8.30 -18.45
CA ASP A 152 -9.48 9.25 -19.56
C ASP A 152 -8.83 10.60 -19.24
N LYS A 153 -9.03 11.13 -18.03
CA LYS A 153 -8.30 12.33 -17.56
C LYS A 153 -6.79 12.13 -17.60
N LEU A 154 -6.29 10.96 -17.21
CA LEU A 154 -4.86 10.66 -17.30
C LEU A 154 -4.37 10.54 -18.75
N ARG A 155 -5.18 10.06 -19.69
CA ARG A 155 -4.83 10.01 -21.12
C ARG A 155 -4.67 11.40 -21.71
N GLU A 156 -5.49 12.36 -21.29
CA GLU A 156 -5.38 13.76 -21.72
C GLU A 156 -4.11 14.41 -21.17
N ARG A 157 -3.73 14.09 -19.93
CA ARG A 157 -2.66 14.76 -19.19
C ARG A 157 -1.28 14.13 -19.37
N ASP A 158 -1.22 12.80 -19.40
CA ASP A 158 0.01 12.02 -19.52
C ASP A 158 -0.25 10.76 -20.39
N PRO A 159 -0.47 10.95 -21.70
CA PRO A 159 -0.76 9.85 -22.63
C PRO A 159 0.38 8.83 -22.72
N ALA A 160 1.63 9.27 -22.53
CA ALA A 160 2.80 8.41 -22.60
C ALA A 160 2.82 7.41 -21.43
N MET A 161 2.55 7.87 -20.20
CA MET A 161 2.47 7.01 -19.03
C MET A 161 1.36 5.97 -19.17
N VAL A 162 0.15 6.39 -19.55
CA VAL A 162 -0.98 5.46 -19.71
C VAL A 162 -0.67 4.40 -20.76
N LYS A 163 -0.10 4.79 -21.91
CA LYS A 163 0.28 3.86 -22.97
C LYS A 163 1.34 2.85 -22.52
N ASP A 164 2.35 3.30 -21.76
CA ASP A 164 3.40 2.41 -21.24
C ASP A 164 2.83 1.36 -20.30
N VAL A 165 1.98 1.79 -19.36
CA VAL A 165 1.30 0.92 -18.39
C VAL A 165 0.37 -0.07 -19.06
N GLU A 166 -0.48 0.38 -20.00
CA GLU A 166 -1.41 -0.51 -20.70
C GLU A 166 -0.66 -1.59 -21.50
N ARG A 167 0.47 -1.24 -22.13
CA ARG A 167 1.31 -2.20 -22.84
C ARG A 167 1.88 -3.25 -21.90
N HIS A 168 2.34 -2.85 -20.72
CA HIS A 168 2.92 -3.76 -19.73
C HIS A 168 1.88 -4.73 -19.18
N ILE A 169 0.71 -4.24 -18.77
CA ILE A 169 -0.38 -5.06 -18.18
C ILE A 169 -1.01 -6.01 -19.22
N ARG A 170 -0.95 -5.69 -20.53
CA ARG A 170 -1.42 -6.61 -21.57
C ARG A 170 -0.45 -7.76 -21.86
N ALA A 171 0.80 -7.65 -21.42
CA ALA A 171 1.84 -8.66 -21.64
C ALA A 171 1.96 -9.67 -20.47
N GLU A 172 1.25 -9.42 -19.36
CA GLU A 172 1.09 -10.30 -18.21
C GLU A 172 -0.17 -11.16 -18.33
#